data_AF-A0A7I8EWA2-F1
#
_entry.id   AF-A0A7I8EWA2-F1
#
_cell.length_a   1.000
_cell.length_b   1.000
_cell.length_c   1.000
_cell.angle_alpha   90.00
_cell.angle_beta   90.00
_cell.angle_gamma   90.00
#
_symmetry.space_group_name_H-M   'P 1'
#
loop_
_entity.id
_entity.type
_entity.pdbx_description
1 polymer ?
#
loop_
_entity_poly.entity_id
_entity_poly.type
_entity_poly.pdbx_seq_one_letter_code
_entity_poly.pdbx_strand_id
1 'polypeptide(L)'
;MIDMQPALKHHHLQIAVAECIPQVPTHAEEENKIINGFLAQANLQYDEIIENCEVNFKKEIEFEHFRQNFIYAEAEEIHQELDKIRRRYDRVLERDWFGAGQRDEAWKSIERSEKLLEEFEEQVFLRQEDDESHNTLNTEKKNRLHPQRLDQRNT
;
A
#
# COMPACT_ATOMS: atom_id res chain seq x y z
N MET A 1 -11.73 -81.49 -56.42
CA MET A 1 -12.78 -81.67 -55.40
C MET A 1 -12.79 -80.39 -54.58
N ILE A 2 -13.96 -79.78 -54.48
CA ILE A 2 -14.25 -78.45 -53.92
C ILE A 2 -14.22 -78.51 -52.38
N ASP A 3 -13.73 -77.46 -51.71
CA ASP A 3 -14.43 -76.74 -50.63
C ASP A 3 -13.52 -75.69 -49.98
N MET A 4 -13.84 -74.40 -50.15
CA MET A 4 -14.57 -73.52 -49.21
C MET A 4 -13.68 -72.94 -48.11
N GLN A 5 -13.41 -71.63 -48.21
CA GLN A 5 -13.00 -70.83 -47.05
C GLN A 5 -14.15 -70.78 -46.01
N PRO A 6 -13.91 -70.37 -44.74
CA PRO A 6 -13.94 -68.94 -44.51
C PRO A 6 -12.88 -68.38 -43.56
N ALA A 7 -12.62 -67.10 -43.83
CA ALA A 7 -12.00 -66.11 -42.97
C ALA A 7 -12.50 -66.14 -41.52
N LEU A 8 -11.58 -66.01 -40.56
CA LEU A 8 -11.80 -65.21 -39.37
C LEU A 8 -10.44 -64.84 -38.77
N LYS A 9 -9.92 -63.68 -39.19
CA LYS A 9 -8.83 -63.01 -38.46
C LYS A 9 -9.43 -62.53 -37.14
N HIS A 10 -9.15 -63.24 -36.04
CA HIS A 10 -9.43 -62.73 -34.71
C HIS A 10 -8.55 -61.50 -34.45
N HIS A 11 -9.04 -60.31 -34.83
CA HIS A 11 -8.55 -59.07 -34.28
C HIS A 11 -8.98 -59.03 -32.82
N HIS A 12 -8.02 -59.24 -31.93
CA HIS A 12 -8.17 -59.01 -30.50
C HIS A 12 -8.27 -57.48 -30.30
N LEU A 13 -9.49 -56.93 -30.41
CA LEU A 13 -9.75 -55.58 -29.93
C LEU A 13 -9.70 -55.65 -28.39
N GLN A 14 -8.55 -55.32 -27.82
CA GLN A 14 -8.50 -54.89 -26.42
C GLN A 14 -9.28 -53.58 -26.37
N ILE A 15 -10.55 -53.67 -25.96
CA ILE A 15 -11.31 -52.52 -25.51
C ILE A 15 -10.57 -52.03 -24.26
N ALA A 16 -9.75 -51.00 -24.41
CA ALA A 16 -9.29 -50.20 -23.30
C ALA A 16 -10.55 -49.53 -22.74
N VAL A 17 -11.15 -50.16 -21.73
CA VAL A 17 -12.00 -49.45 -20.80
C VAL A 17 -11.05 -48.48 -20.10
N ALA A 18 -10.90 -47.29 -20.68
CA ALA A 18 -10.40 -46.15 -19.94
C ALA A 18 -11.47 -45.89 -18.87
N GLU A 19 -11.34 -46.61 -17.75
CA GLU A 19 -12.09 -46.29 -16.56
C GLU A 19 -11.85 -44.81 -16.31
N CYS A 20 -12.93 -44.03 -16.41
CA CYS A 20 -12.97 -42.65 -15.96
C CYS A 20 -12.92 -42.70 -14.43
N ILE A 21 -11.78 -43.14 -13.88
CA ILE A 21 -11.50 -43.04 -12.45
C ILE A 21 -11.33 -41.55 -12.21
N PRO A 22 -12.19 -40.90 -11.40
CA PRO A 22 -11.95 -39.52 -11.02
C PRO A 22 -10.56 -39.46 -10.39
N GLN A 23 -9.65 -38.71 -11.00
CA GLN A 23 -8.33 -38.52 -10.42
C GLN A 23 -8.52 -37.71 -9.13
N VAL A 24 -8.36 -38.39 -8.00
CA VAL A 24 -8.31 -37.76 -6.69
C VAL A 24 -6.93 -37.11 -6.59
N PRO A 25 -6.83 -35.80 -6.32
CA PRO A 25 -5.54 -35.15 -6.18
C PRO A 25 -4.72 -35.83 -5.07
N THR A 26 -3.42 -35.90 -5.28
CA THR A 26 -2.51 -36.42 -4.29
C THR A 26 -2.44 -35.47 -3.09
N HIS A 27 -2.10 -35.98 -1.91
CA HIS A 27 -1.94 -35.15 -0.71
C HIS A 27 -1.00 -33.96 -0.95
N ALA A 28 0.08 -34.15 -1.72
CA ALA A 28 1.02 -33.09 -2.05
C ALA A 28 0.41 -32.01 -2.96
N GLU A 29 -0.48 -32.37 -3.90
CA GLU A 29 -1.19 -31.41 -4.74
C GLU A 29 -2.20 -30.58 -3.93
N GLU A 30 -2.89 -31.21 -2.98
CA GLU A 30 -3.82 -30.52 -2.08
C GLU A 30 -3.09 -29.55 -1.14
N GLU A 31 -1.96 -29.96 -0.55
CA GLU A 31 -1.12 -29.11 0.28
C GLU A 31 -0.62 -27.89 -0.49
N ASN A 32 -0.06 -28.10 -1.69
CA ASN A 32 0.40 -27.02 -2.54
C ASN A 32 -0.72 -26.05 -2.90
N LYS A 33 -1.93 -26.55 -3.15
CA LYS A 33 -3.09 -25.69 -3.44
C LYS A 33 -3.45 -24.79 -2.24
N ILE A 34 -3.37 -25.31 -1.02
CA ILE A 34 -3.62 -24.52 0.19
C ILE A 34 -2.54 -23.46 0.37
N ILE A 35 -1.26 -23.84 0.27
CA ILE A 35 -0.11 -22.91 0.39
C ILE A 35 -0.23 -21.78 -0.64
N ASN A 36 -0.49 -22.13 -1.91
CA ASN A 36 -0.66 -21.16 -2.98
C ASN A 36 -1.84 -20.21 -2.74
N GLY A 37 -2.92 -20.69 -2.09
CA GLY A 37 -4.03 -19.84 -1.68
C GLY A 37 -3.61 -18.77 -0.68
N PHE A 38 -2.86 -19.14 0.36
CA PHE A 38 -2.33 -18.19 1.34
C PHE A 38 -1.36 -17.19 0.71
N LEU A 39 -0.43 -17.66 -0.13
CA LEU A 39 0.51 -16.79 -0.85
C LEU A 39 -0.21 -15.80 -1.76
N ALA A 40 -1.19 -16.26 -2.54
CA ALA A 40 -1.97 -15.40 -3.43
C ALA A 40 -2.76 -14.33 -2.66
N GLN A 41 -3.38 -14.70 -1.54
CA GLN A 41 -4.11 -13.78 -0.70
C GLN A 41 -3.19 -12.72 -0.07
N ALA A 42 -2.02 -13.12 0.44
CA ALA A 42 -1.06 -12.20 1.02
C ALA A 42 -0.49 -11.24 -0.04
N ASN A 43 -0.12 -11.75 -1.22
CA ASN A 43 0.34 -10.91 -2.35
C ASN A 43 -0.70 -9.86 -2.75
N LEU A 44 -1.97 -10.25 -2.88
CA LEU A 44 -3.05 -9.31 -3.20
C LEU A 44 -3.14 -8.16 -2.18
N GLN A 45 -3.04 -8.49 -0.89
CA GLN A 45 -3.10 -7.48 0.17
C GLN A 45 -1.86 -6.57 0.18
N TYR A 46 -0.68 -7.10 -0.13
CA TYR A 46 0.52 -6.28 -0.33
C TYR A 46 0.41 -5.39 -1.57
N ASP A 47 -0.15 -5.88 -2.67
CA ASP A 47 -0.39 -5.09 -3.89
C ASP A 47 -1.31 -3.89 -3.58
N GLU A 48 -2.37 -4.09 -2.80
CA GLU A 48 -3.23 -2.99 -2.36
C GLU A 48 -2.49 -2.00 -1.43
N ILE A 49 -1.48 -2.44 -0.67
CA ILE A 49 -0.62 -1.56 0.15
C ILE A 49 0.28 -0.71 -0.74
N ILE A 50 0.92 -1.33 -1.72
CA ILE A 50 1.75 -0.66 -2.71
C ILE A 50 0.91 0.39 -3.45
N GLU A 51 -0.27 0.01 -3.95
CA GLU A 51 -1.17 0.95 -4.63
C GLU A 51 -1.55 2.13 -3.73
N ASN A 52 -1.89 1.88 -2.45
CA ASN A 52 -2.26 2.96 -1.55
C ASN A 52 -1.10 3.95 -1.31
N CYS A 53 0.14 3.46 -1.23
CA CYS A 53 1.33 4.31 -1.09
C CYS A 53 1.62 5.10 -2.37
N GLU A 54 1.71 4.42 -3.52
CA GLU A 54 2.16 5.01 -4.79
C GLU A 54 1.09 5.91 -5.44
N VAL A 55 -0.19 5.65 -5.17
CA VAL A 55 -1.30 6.34 -5.80
C VAL A 55 -2.00 7.29 -4.84
N ASN A 56 -2.56 6.79 -3.74
CA ASN A 56 -3.45 7.61 -2.91
C ASN A 56 -2.65 8.54 -1.99
N PHE A 57 -1.71 7.99 -1.23
CA PHE A 57 -0.88 8.75 -0.31
C PHE A 57 -0.06 9.83 -1.03
N LYS A 58 0.58 9.46 -2.14
CA LYS A 58 1.33 10.40 -2.97
C LYS A 58 0.44 11.55 -3.49
N LYS A 59 -0.77 11.25 -3.94
CA LYS A 59 -1.71 12.28 -4.42
C LYS A 59 -2.13 13.24 -3.30
N GLU A 60 -2.29 12.76 -2.08
CA GLU A 60 -2.63 13.62 -0.93
C GLU A 60 -1.56 14.70 -0.73
N ILE A 61 -0.29 14.30 -0.68
CA ILE A 61 0.85 15.24 -0.59
C ILE A 61 0.90 16.19 -1.79
N GLU A 62 0.75 15.67 -3.01
CA GLU A 62 0.72 16.49 -4.23
C GLU A 62 -0.40 17.54 -4.19
N PHE A 63 -1.55 17.20 -3.59
CA PHE A 63 -2.69 18.07 -3.48
C PHE A 63 -2.48 19.22 -2.49
N GLU A 64 -1.90 18.93 -1.32
CA GLU A 64 -1.54 19.97 -0.36
C GLU A 64 -0.43 20.88 -0.90
N HIS A 65 0.55 20.32 -1.62
CA HIS A 65 1.55 21.11 -2.31
C HIS A 65 0.91 22.01 -3.39
N PHE A 66 -0.02 21.48 -4.20
CA PHE A 66 -0.74 22.25 -5.21
C PHE A 66 -1.55 23.40 -4.60
N ARG A 67 -2.15 23.17 -3.42
CA ARG A 67 -2.90 24.18 -2.66
C ARG A 67 -2.03 25.13 -1.85
N GLN A 68 -0.73 24.86 -1.77
CA GLN A 68 0.23 25.55 -0.89
C GLN A 68 -0.20 25.55 0.58
N ASN A 69 -0.86 24.47 1.02
CA ASN A 69 -1.44 24.36 2.35
C ASN A 69 -0.46 23.69 3.32
N PHE A 70 0.56 24.44 3.70
CA PHE A 70 1.63 23.98 4.57
C PHE A 70 1.36 24.34 6.03
N ILE A 71 0.46 23.57 6.67
CA ILE A 71 0.09 23.75 8.09
C ILE A 71 0.19 22.43 8.85
N TYR A 72 0.40 22.54 10.17
CA TYR A 72 0.56 21.36 11.05
C TYR A 72 -0.65 20.42 11.04
N ALA A 73 -1.87 20.94 10.89
CA ALA A 73 -3.07 20.12 10.86
C ALA A 73 -3.07 19.12 9.69
N GLU A 74 -2.68 19.58 8.49
CA GLU A 74 -2.61 18.72 7.30
C GLU A 74 -1.49 17.69 7.42
N ALA A 75 -0.32 18.09 7.95
CA ALA A 75 0.78 17.16 8.21
C ALA A 75 0.34 16.03 9.15
N GLU A 76 -0.38 16.36 10.23
CA GLU A 76 -0.92 15.36 11.16
C GLU A 76 -1.98 14.45 10.51
N GLU A 77 -2.86 14.98 9.64
CA GLU A 77 -3.82 14.16 8.89
C GLU A 77 -3.12 13.17 7.95
N ILE A 78 -2.09 13.61 7.23
CA ILE A 78 -1.28 12.75 6.35
C ILE A 78 -0.49 11.72 7.17
N HIS A 79 0.09 12.10 8.31
CA HIS A 79 0.77 11.18 9.22
C HIS A 79 -0.19 10.07 9.70
N GLN A 80 -1.42 10.42 10.08
CA GLN A 80 -2.44 9.45 10.46
C GLN A 80 -2.83 8.50 9.32
N GLU A 81 -2.81 8.96 8.07
CA GLU A 81 -3.06 8.10 6.91
C GLU A 81 -1.92 7.08 6.71
N LEU A 82 -0.67 7.51 6.85
CA LEU A 82 0.49 6.61 6.80
C LEU A 82 0.46 5.56 7.92
N ASP A 83 0.07 5.96 9.13
CA ASP A 83 -0.12 5.05 10.25
C ASP A 83 -1.18 3.97 9.97
N LYS A 84 -2.26 4.32 9.26
CA LYS A 84 -3.27 3.33 8.84
C LYS A 84 -2.67 2.33 7.84
N ILE A 85 -1.84 2.78 6.92
CA ILE A 85 -1.13 1.92 5.95
C ILE A 85 -0.22 0.95 6.69
N ARG A 86 0.61 1.44 7.62
CA ARG A 86 1.52 0.61 8.44
C ARG A 86 0.77 -0.44 9.24
N ARG A 87 -0.30 -0.06 9.94
CA ARG A 87 -1.15 -1.03 10.67
C ARG A 87 -1.77 -2.06 9.76
N ARG A 88 -2.08 -1.72 8.50
CA ARG A 88 -2.57 -2.71 7.53
C ARG A 88 -1.46 -3.67 7.12
N TYR A 89 -0.26 -3.18 6.84
CA TYR A 89 0.92 -4.00 6.56
C TYR A 89 1.20 -5.00 7.67
N ASP A 90 1.23 -4.54 8.93
CA ASP A 90 1.49 -5.42 10.08
C ASP A 90 0.48 -6.57 10.16
N ARG A 91 -0.81 -6.29 9.93
CA ARG A 91 -1.85 -7.33 9.90
C ARG A 91 -1.70 -8.32 8.75
N VAL A 92 -1.17 -7.89 7.60
CA VAL A 92 -0.88 -8.80 6.48
C VAL A 92 0.34 -9.66 6.82
N LEU A 93 1.38 -9.03 7.39
CA LEU A 93 2.60 -9.71 7.82
C LEU A 93 2.33 -10.80 8.86
N GLU A 94 1.49 -10.54 9.85
CA GLU A 94 1.07 -11.51 10.87
C GLU A 94 0.38 -12.75 10.27
N ARG A 95 -0.27 -12.60 9.12
CA ARG A 95 -1.03 -13.66 8.43
C ARG A 95 -0.24 -14.33 7.30
N ASP A 96 0.91 -13.77 6.94
CA ASP A 96 1.76 -14.25 5.87
C ASP A 96 2.73 -15.31 6.39
N TRP A 97 2.22 -16.54 6.54
CA TRP A 97 2.97 -17.68 7.05
C TRP A 97 3.99 -18.26 6.07
N PHE A 98 3.80 -18.01 4.76
CA PHE A 98 4.59 -18.64 3.70
C PHE A 98 5.57 -17.68 3.00
N GLY A 99 5.56 -16.39 3.34
CA GLY A 99 6.48 -15.41 2.79
C GLY A 99 6.11 -15.02 1.36
N ALA A 100 5.01 -14.29 1.22
CA ALA A 100 4.57 -13.76 -0.06
C ALA A 100 5.64 -12.83 -0.67
N GLY A 101 5.86 -12.97 -1.98
CA GLY A 101 6.93 -12.25 -2.70
C GLY A 101 6.80 -10.73 -2.72
N GLN A 102 5.58 -10.19 -2.53
CA GLN A 102 5.34 -8.75 -2.52
C GLN A 102 5.67 -8.05 -1.18
N ARG A 103 6.01 -8.81 -0.14
CA ARG A 103 6.26 -8.28 1.21
C ARG A 103 7.30 -7.15 1.22
N ASP A 104 8.43 -7.38 0.56
CA ASP A 104 9.57 -6.44 0.57
C ASP A 104 9.26 -5.18 -0.23
N GLU A 105 8.51 -5.30 -1.33
CA GLU A 105 8.12 -4.16 -2.15
C GLU A 105 7.10 -3.28 -1.42
N ALA A 106 6.12 -3.89 -0.73
CA ALA A 106 5.18 -3.17 0.10
C ALA A 106 5.89 -2.39 1.22
N TRP A 107 6.90 -2.98 1.86
CA TRP A 107 7.72 -2.28 2.85
C TRP A 107 8.46 -1.08 2.24
N LYS A 108 9.12 -1.27 1.08
CA LYS A 108 9.82 -0.17 0.38
C LYS A 108 8.88 0.94 -0.08
N SER A 109 7.64 0.64 -0.43
CA SER A 109 6.62 1.66 -0.71
C SER A 109 6.27 2.47 0.53
N ILE A 110 6.13 1.83 1.70
CA ILE A 110 5.93 2.53 2.97
C ILE A 110 7.13 3.44 3.29
N GLU A 111 8.36 2.94 3.16
CA GLU A 111 9.57 3.76 3.38
C GLU A 111 9.65 4.97 2.43
N ARG A 112 9.18 4.83 1.20
CA ARG A 112 9.08 5.97 0.25
C ARG A 112 8.02 6.97 0.70
N SER A 113 6.87 6.50 1.15
CA SER A 113 5.82 7.35 1.71
C SER A 113 6.28 8.09 2.98
N GLU A 114 7.04 7.44 3.86
CA GLU A 114 7.65 8.07 5.04
C GLU A 114 8.56 9.24 4.65
N LYS A 115 9.41 9.07 3.63
CA LYS A 115 10.28 10.15 3.14
C LYS A 115 9.49 11.32 2.54
N LEU A 116 8.42 11.03 1.80
CA LEU A 116 7.57 12.09 1.24
C LEU A 116 6.90 12.90 2.36
N LEU A 117 6.48 12.24 3.45
CA LEU A 117 5.93 12.93 4.61
C LEU A 117 6.97 13.79 5.32
N GLU A 118 8.17 13.26 5.54
CA GLU A 118 9.28 14.02 6.16
C GLU A 118 9.60 15.30 5.36
N GLU A 119 9.67 15.19 4.03
CA GLU A 119 9.88 16.34 3.13
C GLU A 119 8.71 17.35 3.20
N PHE A 120 7.49 16.88 3.39
CA PHE A 120 6.31 17.75 3.56
C PHE A 120 6.33 18.45 4.92
N GLU A 121 6.62 17.73 6.00
CA GLU A 121 6.75 18.27 7.36
C GLU A 121 7.84 19.33 7.47
N GLU A 122 8.98 19.13 6.80
CA GLU A 122 10.05 20.14 6.72
C GLU A 122 9.54 21.43 6.06
N GLN A 123 8.76 21.33 4.98
CA GLN A 123 8.17 22.50 4.32
C GLN A 123 7.15 23.21 5.20
N VAL A 124 6.34 22.45 5.95
CA VAL A 124 5.41 23.01 6.95
C VAL A 124 6.20 23.79 8.00
N PHE A 125 7.26 23.20 8.56
CA PHE A 125 8.10 23.85 9.55
C PHE A 125 8.68 25.18 9.04
N LEU A 126 9.34 25.16 7.89
CA LEU A 126 9.95 26.36 7.29
C LEU A 126 8.92 27.46 7.01
N ARG A 127 7.73 27.10 6.52
CA ARG A 127 6.67 28.09 6.24
C ARG A 127 6.16 28.75 7.52
N GLN A 128 6.00 27.99 8.59
CA GLN A 128 5.50 28.52 9.86
C GLN A 128 6.53 29.44 10.52
N GLU A 129 7.83 29.14 10.44
CA GLU A 129 8.89 30.05 10.91
C GLU A 129 8.89 31.38 10.13
N ASP A 130 8.76 31.32 8.80
CA ASP A 130 8.68 32.52 7.95
C ASP A 130 7.47 33.40 8.31
N ASP A 131 6.29 32.79 8.48
CA ASP A 131 5.06 33.50 8.84
C ASP A 131 5.15 34.15 10.23
N GLU A 132 5.73 33.45 11.22
CA GLU A 132 5.98 34.01 12.56
C GLU A 132 6.97 35.19 12.53
N SER A 133 8.03 35.08 11.73
CA SER A 133 9.03 36.14 11.59
C SER A 133 8.43 37.41 10.95
N HIS A 134 7.61 37.25 9.91
CA HIS A 134 6.93 38.35 9.23
C HIS A 134 5.88 39.02 10.12
N ASN A 135 5.15 38.24 10.91
CA ASN A 135 4.16 38.76 11.85
C ASN A 135 4.83 39.60 12.96
N THR A 136 5.95 39.11 13.51
CA THR A 136 6.73 39.82 14.53
C THR A 136 7.23 41.17 14.00
N LEU A 137 7.82 41.18 12.79
CA LEU A 137 8.32 42.41 12.16
C LEU A 137 7.22 43.44 11.88
N ASN A 138 6.04 43.00 11.44
CA ASN A 138 4.90 43.88 11.20
C ASN A 138 4.36 44.47 12.50
N THR A 139 4.32 43.68 13.57
CA THR A 139 3.88 44.13 14.90
C THR A 139 4.82 45.18 15.47
N GLU A 140 6.15 44.97 15.34
CA GLU A 140 7.13 45.98 15.74
C GLU A 140 7.07 47.26 14.90
N LYS A 141 6.88 47.15 13.57
CA LYS A 141 6.72 48.34 12.70
C LYS A 141 5.47 49.13 13.07
N LYS A 142 4.35 48.47 13.35
CA LYS A 142 3.11 49.13 13.79
C LYS A 142 3.29 49.83 15.14
N ASN A 143 3.98 49.20 16.09
CA ASN A 143 4.31 49.80 17.39
C ASN A 143 5.30 50.98 17.25
N ARG A 144 6.23 50.94 16.29
CA ARG A 144 7.13 52.07 15.97
C ARG A 144 6.40 53.22 15.26
N LEU A 145 5.46 52.95 14.36
CA LEU A 145 4.67 53.97 13.65
C LEU A 145 3.57 54.61 14.52
N HIS A 146 3.09 53.90 15.53
CA HIS A 146 2.09 54.39 16.48
C HIS A 146 2.52 54.05 17.90
N PRO A 147 3.45 54.82 18.48
CA PRO A 147 3.82 54.61 19.88
C PRO A 147 2.58 54.79 20.74
N GLN A 148 2.21 53.76 21.51
CA GLN A 148 1.18 53.87 22.54
C GLN A 148 1.59 55.03 23.45
N ARG A 149 0.76 56.08 23.48
CA ARG A 149 0.93 57.16 24.46
C ARG A 149 0.82 56.50 25.82
N LEU A 150 1.93 56.45 26.55
CA LEU A 150 1.92 56.16 27.98
C LEU A 150 1.09 57.29 28.62
N ASP A 151 -0.17 56.98 28.89
CA ASP A 151 -1.08 57.88 29.56
C ASP A 151 -0.54 58.07 30.98
N GLN A 152 0.08 59.22 31.21
CA GLN A 152 0.53 59.68 32.51
C GLN A 152 -0.70 59.90 33.39
N ARG A 153 -1.23 58.82 33.99
CA ARG A 153 -2.15 58.97 35.11
C ARG A 153 -1.35 59.21 36.37
N ASN A 154 -0.98 60.49 36.52
CA ASN A 154 -0.78 61.11 37.82
C ASN A 154 -2.12 61.07 38.57
N THR A 155 -2.18 60.36 39.69
CA THR A 155 -2.92 60.77 40.88
C THR A 155 -2.43 59.99 42.09
#